data_AF-A0A7T8HLE5-F1
#
_entry.id   AF-A0A7T8HLE5-F1
#
_cell.length_a   1.000
_cell.length_b   1.000
_cell.length_c   1.000
_cell.angle_alpha   90.00
_cell.angle_beta   90.00
_cell.angle_gamma   90.00
#
_symmetry.space_group_name_H-M   'P 1'
#
loop_
_entity.id
_entity.type
_entity.pdbx_description
1 polymer ?
#
loop_
_entity_poly.entity_id
_entity_poly.type
_entity_poly.pdbx_seq_one_letter_code
_entity_poly.pdbx_strand_id
1 'polypeptide(L)' 'MEPVKQSPYSPDLNLCDRFLFRKLKHLLRENEFGGHKEATLAVQWAMRRVSEDDLYDQLRKLRGHCHDVIAVGGDYVY' A
#
# COMPACT_ATOMS: atom_id res chain seq x y z
N MET A 1 13.31 -19.45 3.51
CA MET A 1 12.03 -18.84 3.91
C MET A 1 11.08 -19.01 2.75
N GLU A 2 9.91 -19.62 2.96
CA GLU A 2 8.92 -19.77 1.87
C GLU A 2 8.28 -18.43 1.53
N PRO A 3 7.92 -18.19 0.26
CA PRO A 3 7.21 -16.98 -0.11
C PRO A 3 5.85 -16.91 0.58
N VAL A 4 5.45 -15.71 0.98
CA VAL A 4 4.11 -15.47 1.52
C VAL A 4 3.10 -15.76 0.40
N LYS A 5 2.16 -16.67 0.65
CA LYS A 5 1.09 -16.99 -0.28
C LYS A 5 0.17 -15.78 -0.43
N GLN A 6 -0.11 -15.41 -1.68
CA GLN A 6 -1.00 -14.31 -2.02
C GLN A 6 -2.17 -14.84 -2.83
N SER A 7 -3.39 -14.53 -2.40
CA SER A 7 -4.59 -14.91 -3.14
C SER A 7 -4.70 -14.08 -4.43
N PRO A 8 -5.19 -14.69 -5.54
CA PRO A 8 -5.55 -13.94 -6.74
C PRO A 8 -6.55 -12.82 -6.42
N TYR A 9 -6.44 -11.71 -7.15
CA TYR A 9 -7.33 -10.55 -7.02
C TYR A 9 -7.41 -9.91 -5.62
N SER A 10 -6.46 -10.12 -4.71
CA SER A 10 -6.54 -9.54 -3.35
C SER A 10 -5.57 -8.36 -3.13
N PRO A 11 -5.75 -7.19 -3.79
CA PRO A 11 -4.90 -6.01 -3.57
C PRO A 11 -5.07 -5.43 -2.16
N ASP A 12 -6.21 -5.69 -1.51
CA ASP A 12 -6.50 -5.35 -0.13
C ASP A 12 -5.60 -6.08 0.88
N LEU A 13 -5.06 -7.25 0.51
CA LEU A 13 -4.05 -8.00 1.26
C LEU A 13 -2.61 -7.60 0.90
N ASN A 14 -2.40 -6.87 -0.20
CA ASN A 14 -1.07 -6.45 -0.63
C ASN A 14 -0.71 -5.07 -0.01
N LEU A 15 0.37 -5.00 0.78
CA LEU A 15 0.83 -3.74 1.39
C LEU A 15 1.20 -2.65 0.39
N CYS A 16 1.71 -3.03 -0.79
CA CYS A 16 2.01 -2.07 -1.84
C CYS A 16 0.73 -1.40 -2.34
N ASP A 17 -0.30 -2.18 -2.66
CA ASP A 17 -1.56 -1.66 -3.20
C ASP A 17 -2.40 -0.93 -2.15
N ARG A 18 -2.65 -1.57 -1.00
CA ARG A 18 -3.52 -1.03 0.05
C ARG A 18 -2.96 0.22 0.73
N PHE A 19 -1.63 0.32 0.83
CA PHE A 19 -0.95 1.38 1.57
C PHE A 19 0.01 2.20 0.70
N LEU A 20 1.10 1.60 0.20
CA LEU A 20 2.21 2.36 -0.37
C LEU A 20 1.75 3.20 -1.57
N PHE A 21 1.19 2.55 -2.58
CA PHE A 21 0.71 3.22 -3.80
C PHE A 21 -0.45 4.16 -3.50
N ARG A 22 -1.32 3.83 -2.54
CA ARG A 22 -2.38 4.75 -2.09
C ARG A 22 -1.79 6.03 -1.48
N LYS A 23 -0.77 5.92 -0.62
CA LYS A 23 -0.08 7.06 0.00
C LYS A 23 0.67 7.89 -1.04
N LEU A 24 1.39 7.25 -1.96
CA LEU A 24 2.08 7.93 -3.06
C LEU A 24 1.10 8.66 -3.97
N LYS A 25 -0.01 8.02 -4.37
CA LYS A 25 -1.08 8.66 -5.16
C LYS A 25 -1.61 9.91 -4.45
N HIS A 26 -1.81 9.87 -3.14
CA HIS A 26 -2.27 11.02 -2.38
C HIS A 26 -1.22 12.16 -2.36
N LEU A 27 0.05 11.84 -2.14
CA LEU A 27 1.14 12.83 -2.11
C LEU A 27 1.42 13.46 -3.48
N LEU A 28 1.17 12.72 -4.56
CA LEU A 28 1.49 13.14 -5.93
C LEU A 28 0.29 13.73 -6.68
N ARG A 29 -0.94 13.61 -6.16
CA ARG A 29 -2.22 13.86 -6.86
C ARG A 29 -2.30 15.18 -7.64
N GLU A 30 -1.74 16.25 -7.08
CA GLU A 30 -1.88 17.62 -7.61
C GLU A 30 -0.63 18.09 -8.38
N ASN A 31 0.29 17.20 -8.73
CA ASN A 31 1.51 17.55 -9.45
C ASN A 31 1.38 17.19 -10.93
N GLU A 32 1.78 18.11 -11.80
CA GLU A 32 2.05 17.83 -13.21
C GLU A 32 3.56 17.73 -13.40
N PHE A 33 4.03 16.68 -14.07
CA PHE A 33 5.45 16.45 -14.30
C PHE A 33 5.79 16.68 -15.77
N GLY A 34 6.73 17.58 -16.05
CA GLY A 34 7.21 17.88 -17.41
C GLY A 34 8.12 16.82 -18.00
N GLY A 35 8.49 15.79 -17.23
CA GLY A 35 9.26 14.66 -17.74
C GLY A 35 9.71 13.64 -16.71
N HIS A 36 10.39 12.61 -17.18
CA HIS A 36 10.79 11.45 -16.37
C HIS A 36 11.63 11.82 -15.13
N LYS A 37 12.60 12.73 -15.27
CA LYS A 37 13.48 13.12 -14.15
C LYS A 37 12.69 13.76 -13.01
N GLU A 38 11.71 14.59 -13.33
CA GLU A 38 10.87 15.27 -12.36
C GLU A 38 9.96 14.28 -11.62
N ALA A 39 9.29 13.39 -12.36
CA ALA A 39 8.46 12.33 -11.79
C ALA A 39 9.27 11.42 -10.85
N THR A 40 10.49 11.02 -11.24
CA THR A 40 11.38 10.20 -10.40
C THR A 40 11.75 10.92 -9.09
N LEU A 41 12.10 12.21 -9.15
CA LEU A 41 12.42 12.99 -7.95
C LEU A 41 11.20 13.14 -7.02
N ALA A 42 10.01 13.35 -7.59
CA ALA A 42 8.77 13.44 -6.82
C ALA A 42 8.43 12.12 -6.10
N VAL A 43 8.59 10.98 -6.78
CA VAL A 43 8.43 9.65 -6.16
C VAL A 43 9.46 9.44 -5.05
N GLN A 44 10.73 9.78 -5.28
CA GLN A 44 11.77 9.67 -4.25
C GLN A 44 11.45 10.53 -3.02
N TRP A 45 10.99 11.76 -3.22
CA TRP A 45 10.54 12.63 -2.13
C TRP A 45 9.34 12.02 -1.38
N ALA A 46 8.34 11.50 -2.09
CA ALA A 46 7.16 10.91 -1.49
C ALA A 46 7.50 9.64 -0.69
N MET A 47 8.43 8.81 -1.17
CA MET A 47 8.93 7.63 -0.48
C MET A 47 9.62 7.98 0.86
N ARG A 48 10.35 9.10 0.93
CA ARG A 48 10.97 9.58 2.19
C ARG A 48 9.95 9.96 3.28
N ARG A 49 8.66 10.07 2.93
CA ARG A 49 7.56 10.35 3.86
C ARG A 49 6.86 9.09 4.36
N VAL A 50 7.36 7.92 3.99
CA VAL A 50 6.94 6.64 4.56
C VAL A 50 7.87 6.33 5.71
N SER A 51 7.37 6.42 6.95
CA SER A 51 8.15 6.09 8.13
C SER A 51 8.12 4.60 8.42
N GLU A 52 9.05 4.14 9.26
CA GLU A 52 9.02 2.77 9.79
C GLU A 52 7.76 2.53 10.64
N ASP A 53 7.34 3.52 11.43
CA ASP A 53 6.09 3.47 12.19
C ASP A 53 4.85 3.29 11.30
N ASP A 54 4.81 3.95 10.13
CA ASP A 54 3.75 3.72 9.15
C ASP A 54 3.73 2.24 8.75
N LEU A 55 4.88 1.65 8.44
CA LEU A 55 4.97 0.25 8.00
C LEU A 55 4.49 -0.71 9.11
N TYR A 56 4.91 -0.47 10.36
CA TYR A 56 4.46 -1.26 11.51
C TYR A 56 2.95 -1.17 11.73
N ASP A 57 2.38 0.03 11.68
CA ASP A 57 0.93 0.20 11.82
C ASP A 57 0.16 -0.46 10.68
N GLN A 58 0.68 -0.40 9.44
CA GLN A 58 0.04 -1.03 8.28
C GLN A 58 0.09 -2.57 8.33
N LEU A 59 1.17 -3.15 8.85
CA LEU A 59 1.25 -4.59 9.14
C LEU A 59 0.23 -5.00 10.21
N ARG A 60 0.09 -4.21 11.28
CA ARG A 60 -0.93 -4.46 12.33
C ARG A 60 -2.34 -4.40 11.74
N LYS A 61 -2.62 -3.41 10.89
CA LYS A 61 -3.90 -3.27 10.17
C LYS A 61 -4.14 -4.42 9.19
N LEU A 62 -3.10 -4.92 8.52
CA LEU A 62 -3.22 -6.08 7.64
C LEU A 62 -3.65 -7.32 8.43
N ARG A 63 -3.09 -7.53 9.63
CA ARG A 63 -3.51 -8.62 10.52
C ARG A 63 -5.00 -8.54 10.86
N GLY A 64 -5.48 -7.34 11.20
CA GLY A 64 -6.91 -7.11 11.45
C GLY A 64 -7.76 -7.41 10.22
N HIS A 65 -7.37 -6.87 9.07
CA HIS A 65 -8.06 -7.08 7.80
C HIS A 65 -8.15 -8.56 7.40
N CYS A 66 -7.10 -9.35 7.65
CA CYS A 66 -7.16 -10.80 7.44
C CYS A 66 -8.25 -11.46 8.30
N HIS A 67 -8.42 -11.05 9.55
CA HIS A 67 -9.51 -11.57 10.39
C HIS A 67 -10.88 -11.18 9.84
N ASP A 68 -11.02 -9.94 9.36
CA ASP A 68 -12.28 -9.44 8.82
C ASP A 68 -12.67 -10.23 7.55
N VAL A 69 -11.73 -10.43 6.62
CA VAL A 69 -11.94 -11.24 5.40
C VAL A 69 -12.32 -12.69 5.75
N ILE A 70 -11.69 -13.30 6.75
CA ILE A 70 -12.06 -14.63 7.23
C ILE A 70 -13.49 -14.64 7.78
N ALA A 71 -13.85 -13.63 8.58
CA ALA A 71 -15.16 -13.54 9.22
C ALA A 71 -16.31 -13.39 8.21
N VAL A 72 -16.06 -12.77 7.05
CA VAL A 72 -17.04 -12.64 5.96
C VAL A 72 -16.94 -13.74 4.90
N GLY A 73 -16.17 -14.81 5.16
CA GLY A 73 -16.09 -15.96 4.26
C GLY A 73 -15.26 -15.73 2.98
N GLY A 74 -14.35 -14.75 2.98
CA GLY A 74 -13.45 -14.46 1.86
C GLY A 74 -13.89 -13.29 0.96
N ASP A 75 -15.05 -12.69 1.23
CA ASP A 75 -15.49 -11.48 0.53
C ASP A 75 -14.62 -10.26 0.89
N TYR A 76 -14.59 -9.26 0.01
CA TYR A 76 -13.89 -8.01 0.28
C TYR A 76 -14.55 -7.25 1.44
N VAL A 77 -13.69 -6.68 2.29
CA VAL A 77 -14.08 -5.79 3.40
C VAL A 77 -13.63 -4.36 3.07
N TYR A 78 -14.52 -3.38 3.26
CA TYR A 78 -14.29 -1.97 2.94
C TYR A 78 -14.13 -1.09 4.18
#